data_AF-A0A356CS10-F1
#
_entry.id   AF-A0A356CS10-F1
#
_cell.length_a   1.000
_cell.length_b   1.000
_cell.length_c   1.000
_cell.angle_alpha   90.00
_cell.angle_beta   90.00
_cell.angle_gamma   90.00
#
_symmetry.space_group_name_H-M   'P 1'
#
loop_
_entity.id
_entity.type
_entity.pdbx_description
1 polymer ?
#
loop_
_entity_poly.entity_id
_entity_poly.type
_entity_poly.pdbx_seq_one_letter_code
_entity_poly.pdbx_strand_id
1 'polypeptide(L)'
;PECFYIEKELKKKLDIPVFHDDQHGTAVVVAAGLINALEIQSKKLEEVKIVFLGAGAAGCSCARLLKSMGARNIIMVDRQGVLDKNRSNLHEINIDLAIEPSAIKTLDDAMQDADVFIGVSAANALSPSLVKKMQIKPIIFALANPDPEILPHLAHAERDDLVMATGRSDFPNQVNNALCFPYLFRGALDAKAKEITESMKIAAAKALAKLAKEPVPQEVLDAYGLNHLVFGKDYIIPKPLDKRLMTFVSNEVAKAASK
;
A
#
# COMPACT_ATOMS: atom_id res chain seq x y z
N PRO A 1 14.32 -6.64 -11.24
CA PRO A 1 14.14 -7.95 -10.56
C PRO A 1 15.28 -8.27 -9.56
N GLU A 2 16.47 -7.74 -9.83
CA GLU A 2 17.72 -7.83 -9.09
C GLU A 2 17.55 -7.55 -7.60
N CYS A 3 16.73 -6.57 -7.22
CA CYS A 3 16.46 -6.24 -5.82
C CYS A 3 15.92 -7.42 -5.01
N PHE A 4 15.06 -8.26 -5.58
CA PHE A 4 14.55 -9.47 -4.92
C PHE A 4 15.65 -10.51 -4.71
N TYR A 5 16.51 -10.69 -5.71
CA TYR A 5 17.65 -11.60 -5.61
C TYR A 5 18.64 -11.14 -4.53
N ILE A 6 19.02 -9.86 -4.57
CA ILE A 6 19.94 -9.26 -3.60
C ILE A 6 19.37 -9.40 -2.18
N GLU A 7 18.10 -9.04 -1.96
CA GLU A 7 17.48 -9.15 -0.64
C GLU A 7 17.44 -10.61 -0.15
N LYS A 8 17.02 -11.55 -1.01
CA LYS A 8 16.96 -12.98 -0.71
C LYS A 8 18.32 -13.53 -0.31
N GLU A 9 19.38 -13.18 -1.03
CA GLU A 9 20.73 -13.66 -0.75
C GLU A 9 21.34 -13.01 0.49
N LEU A 10 21.09 -11.71 0.73
CA LEU A 10 21.55 -11.04 1.95
C LEU A 10 20.86 -11.60 3.20
N LYS A 11 19.55 -11.87 3.15
CA LYS A 11 18.81 -12.51 4.26
C LYS A 11 19.34 -13.90 4.63
N LYS A 12 19.92 -14.64 3.68
CA LYS A 12 20.54 -15.96 3.96
C LYS A 12 21.93 -15.86 4.58
N LYS A 13 22.65 -14.77 4.29
CA LYS A 13 24.09 -14.64 4.60
C LYS A 13 24.37 -13.79 5.84
N LEU A 14 23.43 -12.95 6.24
CA LEU A 14 23.59 -11.98 7.32
C LEU A 14 22.75 -12.36 8.54
N ASP A 15 23.33 -12.22 9.73
CA ASP A 15 22.64 -12.40 11.02
C ASP A 15 21.95 -11.12 11.52
N ILE A 16 21.72 -10.16 10.62
CA ILE A 16 21.10 -8.86 10.91
C ILE A 16 19.87 -8.63 10.02
N PRO A 17 18.90 -7.82 10.47
CA PRO A 17 17.72 -7.51 9.67
C PRO A 17 18.07 -6.86 8.33
N VAL A 18 17.57 -7.46 7.24
CA VAL A 18 17.66 -6.92 5.88
C VAL A 18 16.27 -6.50 5.42
N PHE A 19 16.16 -5.29 4.87
CA PHE A 19 14.88 -4.71 4.46
C PHE A 19 15.09 -3.83 3.22
N HIS A 20 14.26 -4.06 2.20
CA HIS A 20 14.17 -3.17 1.05
C HIS A 20 13.01 -2.19 1.21
N ASP A 21 13.32 -0.90 1.36
CA ASP A 21 12.31 0.11 1.69
C ASP A 21 11.28 0.32 0.57
N ASP A 22 11.71 0.45 -0.69
CA ASP A 22 10.75 0.66 -1.80
C ASP A 22 9.78 -0.52 -2.00
N GLN A 23 10.11 -1.71 -1.45
CA GLN A 23 9.23 -2.87 -1.48
C GLN A 23 8.36 -2.93 -0.22
N HIS A 24 8.99 -3.14 0.93
CA HIS A 24 8.31 -3.45 2.17
C HIS A 24 7.81 -2.20 2.88
N GLY A 25 8.54 -1.09 2.78
CA GLY A 25 8.10 0.21 3.28
C GLY A 25 6.83 0.67 2.59
N THR A 26 6.83 0.63 1.25
CA THR A 26 5.65 0.90 0.43
C THR A 26 4.49 -0.01 0.83
N ALA A 27 4.72 -1.33 0.95
CA ALA A 27 3.69 -2.29 1.33
C ALA A 27 3.04 -1.97 2.69
N VAL A 28 3.84 -1.62 3.69
CA VAL A 28 3.34 -1.28 5.04
C VAL A 28 2.44 -0.05 5.00
N VAL A 29 2.86 1.02 4.30
CA VAL A 29 2.08 2.27 4.26
C VAL A 29 0.82 2.11 3.41
N VAL A 30 0.90 1.35 2.29
CA VAL A 30 -0.27 0.97 1.49
C VAL A 30 -1.26 0.17 2.32
N ALA A 31 -0.80 -0.84 3.07
CA ALA A 31 -1.66 -1.62 3.94
C ALA A 31 -2.31 -0.76 5.03
N ALA A 32 -1.57 0.17 5.65
CA ALA A 32 -2.09 1.09 6.64
C ALA A 32 -3.21 1.98 6.08
N GLY A 33 -2.97 2.61 4.93
CA GLY A 33 -3.98 3.41 4.25
C GLY A 33 -5.20 2.59 3.85
N LEU A 34 -4.99 1.37 3.35
CA LEU A 34 -6.07 0.51 2.88
C LEU A 34 -6.97 0.04 4.03
N ILE A 35 -6.41 -0.31 5.21
CA ILE A 35 -7.20 -0.63 6.41
C ILE A 35 -8.21 0.49 6.68
N ASN A 36 -7.73 1.73 6.71
CA ASN A 36 -8.54 2.89 7.02
C ASN A 36 -9.54 3.26 5.91
N ALA A 37 -9.12 3.16 4.65
CA ALA A 37 -9.98 3.41 3.51
C ALA A 37 -11.14 2.39 3.44
N LEU A 38 -10.86 1.11 3.69
CA LEU A 38 -11.88 0.06 3.75
C LEU A 38 -12.90 0.33 4.86
N GLU A 39 -12.46 0.77 6.04
CA GLU A 39 -13.34 1.14 7.14
C GLU A 39 -14.29 2.30 6.78
N ILE A 40 -13.74 3.37 6.20
CA ILE A 40 -14.53 4.53 5.74
C ILE A 40 -15.55 4.10 4.68
N GLN A 41 -15.15 3.21 3.77
CA GLN A 41 -16.03 2.70 2.73
C GLN A 41 -16.95 1.55 3.20
N SER A 42 -16.83 1.12 4.46
CA SER A 42 -17.57 -0.01 5.04
C SER A 42 -17.39 -1.33 4.25
N LYS A 43 -16.15 -1.62 3.85
CA LYS A 43 -15.76 -2.82 3.09
C LYS A 43 -14.82 -3.69 3.92
N LYS A 44 -14.76 -5.00 3.61
CA LYS A 44 -13.82 -5.94 4.26
C LYS A 44 -12.74 -6.42 3.30
N LEU A 45 -11.51 -6.54 3.78
CA LEU A 45 -10.34 -6.88 2.96
C LEU A 45 -10.49 -8.23 2.24
N GLU A 46 -11.13 -9.20 2.88
CA GLU A 46 -11.35 -10.54 2.36
C GLU A 46 -12.48 -10.64 1.32
N GLU A 47 -13.33 -9.60 1.21
CA GLU A 47 -14.48 -9.53 0.31
C GLU A 47 -14.21 -8.67 -0.94
N VAL A 48 -13.24 -7.74 -0.88
CA VAL A 48 -12.98 -6.78 -1.97
C VAL A 48 -12.18 -7.36 -3.13
N LYS A 49 -12.47 -6.88 -4.34
CA LYS A 49 -11.65 -7.06 -5.54
C LYS A 49 -10.57 -5.98 -5.63
N ILE A 50 -9.30 -6.37 -5.55
CA ILE A 50 -8.15 -5.48 -5.59
C ILE A 50 -7.40 -5.65 -6.92
N VAL A 51 -7.28 -4.56 -7.67
CA VAL A 51 -6.55 -4.51 -8.94
C VAL A 51 -5.27 -3.74 -8.73
N PHE A 52 -4.13 -4.37 -9.01
CA PHE A 52 -2.83 -3.72 -9.04
C PHE A 52 -2.43 -3.41 -10.48
N LEU A 53 -1.97 -2.19 -10.72
CA LEU A 53 -1.24 -1.83 -11.92
C LEU A 53 0.24 -1.66 -11.59
N GLY A 54 1.06 -2.60 -12.06
CA GLY A 54 2.48 -2.72 -11.76
C GLY A 54 2.80 -3.98 -10.97
N ALA A 55 3.36 -4.99 -11.65
CA ALA A 55 3.81 -6.25 -11.05
C ALA A 55 5.33 -6.28 -10.79
N GLY A 56 5.87 -5.13 -10.38
CA GLY A 56 7.27 -4.96 -9.99
C GLY A 56 7.47 -5.13 -8.49
N ALA A 57 8.56 -4.56 -7.98
CA ALA A 57 9.01 -4.75 -6.61
C ALA A 57 7.96 -4.29 -5.57
N ALA A 58 7.50 -3.04 -5.67
CA ALA A 58 6.47 -2.47 -4.79
C ALA A 58 5.14 -3.22 -4.89
N GLY A 59 4.63 -3.42 -6.11
CA GLY A 59 3.32 -4.04 -6.33
C GLY A 59 3.24 -5.47 -5.81
N CYS A 60 4.25 -6.29 -6.10
CA CYS A 60 4.30 -7.66 -5.60
C CYS A 60 4.42 -7.71 -4.07
N SER A 61 5.22 -6.81 -3.46
CA SER A 61 5.33 -6.75 -2.00
C SER A 61 4.03 -6.32 -1.32
N CYS A 62 3.36 -5.30 -1.86
CA CYS A 62 2.03 -4.86 -1.40
C CYS A 62 1.02 -6.00 -1.49
N ALA A 63 0.90 -6.66 -2.65
CA ALA A 63 -0.03 -7.75 -2.85
C ALA A 63 0.19 -8.92 -1.88
N ARG A 64 1.46 -9.31 -1.64
CA ARG A 64 1.79 -10.38 -0.68
C ARG A 64 1.43 -10.00 0.75
N LEU A 65 1.77 -8.78 1.19
CA LEU A 65 1.41 -8.33 2.54
C LEU A 65 -0.11 -8.30 2.73
N LEU A 66 -0.87 -7.83 1.73
CA LEU A 66 -2.32 -7.85 1.77
C LEU A 66 -2.89 -9.29 1.80
N LYS A 67 -2.31 -10.24 1.05
CA LYS A 67 -2.68 -11.66 1.15
C LYS A 67 -2.41 -12.21 2.55
N SER A 68 -1.25 -11.91 3.14
CA SER A 68 -0.92 -12.27 4.53
C SER A 68 -1.90 -11.67 5.55
N MET A 69 -2.54 -10.55 5.21
CA MET A 69 -3.57 -9.89 6.03
C MET A 69 -5.00 -10.38 5.75
N GLY A 70 -5.21 -11.25 4.76
CA GLY A 70 -6.50 -11.89 4.46
C GLY A 70 -7.14 -11.51 3.13
N ALA A 71 -6.50 -10.69 2.29
CA ALA A 71 -7.01 -10.38 0.95
C ALA A 71 -7.09 -11.65 0.09
N ARG A 72 -8.23 -11.86 -0.57
CA ARG A 72 -8.51 -13.09 -1.34
C ARG A 72 -8.53 -12.87 -2.85
N ASN A 73 -8.98 -11.70 -3.30
CA ASN A 73 -9.21 -11.41 -4.71
C ASN A 73 -8.26 -10.30 -5.18
N ILE A 74 -7.05 -10.69 -5.58
CA ILE A 74 -6.03 -9.78 -6.11
C ILE A 74 -5.77 -10.13 -7.57
N ILE A 75 -5.83 -9.12 -8.44
CA ILE A 75 -5.47 -9.20 -9.85
C ILE A 75 -4.29 -8.28 -10.10
N MET A 76 -3.18 -8.83 -10.55
CA MET A 76 -1.99 -8.06 -10.92
C MET A 76 -1.96 -7.84 -12.43
N VAL A 77 -1.75 -6.60 -12.86
CA VAL A 77 -1.63 -6.21 -14.27
C VAL A 77 -0.26 -5.61 -14.52
N ASP A 78 0.45 -6.10 -15.53
CA ASP A 78 1.71 -5.53 -16.00
C ASP A 78 1.56 -4.99 -17.44
N ARG A 79 2.68 -4.61 -18.05
CA ARG A 79 2.71 -4.03 -19.40
C ARG A 79 2.18 -4.98 -20.49
N GLN A 80 2.05 -6.28 -20.20
CA GLN A 80 1.56 -7.30 -21.14
C GLN A 80 0.16 -7.81 -20.76
N GLY A 81 -0.49 -7.18 -19.77
CA GLY A 81 -1.82 -7.53 -19.32
C GLY A 81 -1.84 -8.22 -17.96
N VAL A 82 -2.93 -8.93 -17.70
CA VAL A 82 -3.16 -9.62 -16.42
C VAL A 82 -2.17 -10.76 -16.25
N LEU A 83 -1.65 -10.94 -15.03
CA LEU A 83 -0.85 -12.10 -14.68
C LEU A 83 -1.77 -13.30 -14.45
N ASP A 84 -1.88 -14.18 -15.44
CA ASP A 84 -2.54 -15.48 -15.30
C ASP A 84 -1.55 -16.63 -15.51
N LYS A 85 -1.89 -17.83 -15.05
CA LYS A 85 -1.03 -19.03 -15.12
C LYS A 85 -0.78 -19.56 -16.54
N ASN A 86 -1.50 -19.09 -17.56
CA ASN A 86 -1.25 -19.48 -18.95
C ASN A 86 -0.18 -18.62 -19.64
N ARG A 87 0.26 -17.52 -19.00
CA ARG A 87 1.33 -16.70 -19.52
C ARG A 87 2.67 -17.45 -19.52
N SER A 88 3.31 -17.50 -20.69
CA SER A 88 4.62 -18.12 -20.87
C SER A 88 5.78 -17.30 -20.29
N ASN A 89 5.52 -16.06 -19.89
CA ASN A 89 6.53 -15.08 -19.49
C ASN A 89 6.40 -14.61 -18.03
N LEU A 90 5.76 -15.40 -17.17
CA LEU A 90 5.75 -15.14 -15.73
C LEU A 90 7.18 -15.21 -15.18
N HIS A 91 7.48 -14.35 -14.21
CA HIS A 91 8.78 -14.31 -13.57
C HIS A 91 8.69 -14.97 -12.18
N GLU A 92 9.78 -15.57 -11.68
CA GLU A 92 9.85 -16.13 -10.31
C GLU A 92 9.36 -15.14 -9.24
N ILE A 93 9.51 -13.82 -9.46
CA ILE A 93 9.15 -12.78 -8.51
C ILE A 93 7.65 -12.44 -8.49
N ASN A 94 6.83 -12.98 -9.38
CA ASN A 94 5.40 -12.67 -9.46
C ASN A 94 4.51 -13.87 -9.82
N ILE A 95 5.10 -15.04 -10.08
CA ILE A 95 4.37 -16.26 -10.43
C ILE A 95 3.36 -16.70 -9.35
N ASP A 96 3.67 -16.44 -8.06
CA ASP A 96 2.79 -16.73 -6.92
C ASP A 96 1.58 -15.79 -6.81
N LEU A 97 1.58 -14.72 -7.62
CA LEU A 97 0.51 -13.73 -7.71
C LEU A 97 -0.31 -13.87 -9.01
N ALA A 98 0.04 -14.80 -9.89
CA ALA A 98 -0.74 -15.08 -11.08
C ALA A 98 -2.08 -15.76 -10.73
N ILE A 99 -3.17 -15.26 -11.31
CA ILE A 99 -4.51 -15.83 -11.14
C ILE A 99 -4.69 -17.09 -11.98
N GLU A 100 -5.72 -17.89 -11.66
CA GLU A 100 -6.15 -18.95 -12.56
C GLU A 100 -6.55 -18.39 -13.93
N PRO A 101 -6.33 -19.14 -15.02
CA PRO A 101 -6.72 -18.70 -16.35
C PRO A 101 -8.19 -18.29 -16.41
N SER A 102 -8.44 -17.08 -16.90
CA SER A 102 -9.79 -16.53 -17.02
C SER A 102 -9.94 -15.67 -18.28
N ALA A 103 -11.15 -15.14 -18.50
CA ALA A 103 -11.43 -14.17 -19.57
C ALA A 103 -10.86 -12.76 -19.27
N ILE A 104 -10.44 -12.49 -18.03
CA ILE A 104 -9.88 -11.20 -17.63
C ILE A 104 -8.42 -11.14 -18.11
N LYS A 105 -8.16 -10.38 -19.18
CA LYS A 105 -6.83 -10.31 -19.82
C LYS A 105 -6.18 -8.95 -19.74
N THR A 106 -6.97 -7.89 -19.66
CA THR A 106 -6.51 -6.51 -19.71
C THR A 106 -6.79 -5.77 -18.40
N LEU A 107 -6.20 -4.57 -18.25
CA LEU A 107 -6.57 -3.67 -17.16
C LEU A 107 -8.07 -3.33 -17.23
N ASP A 108 -8.60 -3.11 -18.43
CA ASP A 108 -10.00 -2.76 -18.63
C ASP A 108 -10.94 -3.84 -18.10
N ASP A 109 -10.66 -5.11 -18.41
CA ASP A 109 -11.41 -6.26 -17.88
C ASP A 109 -11.29 -6.35 -16.35
N ALA A 110 -10.08 -6.11 -15.81
CA ALA A 110 -9.83 -6.21 -14.38
C ALA A 110 -10.54 -5.11 -13.60
N MET A 111 -10.68 -3.90 -14.16
CA MET A 111 -11.29 -2.75 -13.51
C MET A 111 -12.81 -2.84 -13.38
N GLN A 112 -13.47 -3.66 -14.19
CA GLN A 112 -14.90 -3.92 -14.07
C GLN A 112 -15.23 -4.42 -12.66
N ASP A 113 -16.08 -3.67 -11.94
CA ASP A 113 -16.50 -3.99 -10.57
C ASP A 113 -15.34 -4.11 -9.57
N ALA A 114 -14.22 -3.44 -9.80
CA ALA A 114 -13.13 -3.37 -8.83
C ALA A 114 -13.52 -2.48 -7.63
N ASP A 115 -13.19 -2.93 -6.41
CA ASP A 115 -13.37 -2.13 -5.20
C ASP A 115 -12.17 -1.23 -4.93
N VAL A 116 -10.98 -1.75 -5.24
CA VAL A 116 -9.69 -1.13 -4.92
C VAL A 116 -8.81 -1.15 -6.16
N PHE A 117 -8.25 -0.01 -6.51
CA PHE A 117 -7.15 0.12 -7.45
C PHE A 117 -5.89 0.56 -6.71
N ILE A 118 -4.76 -0.10 -6.98
CA ILE A 118 -3.44 0.28 -6.48
C ILE A 118 -2.46 0.36 -7.64
N GLY A 119 -2.10 1.57 -8.03
CA GLY A 119 -1.10 1.87 -9.05
C GLY A 119 0.26 2.13 -8.43
N VAL A 120 1.28 1.42 -8.92
CA VAL A 120 2.70 1.61 -8.60
C VAL A 120 3.53 1.47 -9.88
N SER A 121 3.07 2.11 -10.95
CA SER A 121 3.53 1.86 -12.32
C SER A 121 4.03 3.12 -13.01
N ALA A 122 3.15 3.86 -13.69
CA ALA A 122 3.49 4.96 -14.57
C ALA A 122 2.42 6.06 -14.52
N ALA A 123 2.85 7.27 -14.85
CA ALA A 123 1.99 8.43 -14.96
C ALA A 123 0.83 8.21 -15.94
N ASN A 124 -0.35 8.71 -15.60
CA ASN A 124 -1.55 8.74 -16.45
C ASN A 124 -2.02 7.35 -16.95
N ALA A 125 -1.64 6.27 -16.26
CA ALA A 125 -1.97 4.91 -16.64
C ALA A 125 -3.40 4.47 -16.25
N LEU A 126 -4.10 5.23 -15.39
CA LEU A 126 -5.49 5.01 -15.05
C LEU A 126 -6.36 6.11 -15.68
N SER A 127 -7.14 5.75 -16.70
CA SER A 127 -8.03 6.70 -17.36
C SER A 127 -9.31 6.98 -16.53
N PRO A 128 -9.92 8.17 -16.66
CA PRO A 128 -11.21 8.48 -16.03
C PRO A 128 -12.32 7.48 -16.38
N SER A 129 -12.31 6.93 -17.60
CA SER A 129 -13.27 5.92 -18.03
C SER A 129 -13.17 4.60 -17.24
N LEU A 130 -11.98 4.22 -16.79
CA LEU A 130 -11.79 3.03 -15.94
C LEU A 130 -12.30 3.26 -14.51
N VAL A 131 -12.18 4.49 -13.99
CA VAL A 131 -12.73 4.86 -12.68
C VAL A 131 -14.25 4.68 -12.64
N LYS A 132 -14.96 4.98 -13.74
CA LYS A 132 -16.41 4.76 -13.85
C LYS A 132 -16.84 3.30 -13.73
N LYS A 133 -15.96 2.36 -14.12
CA LYS A 133 -16.25 0.92 -14.11
C LYS A 133 -16.12 0.28 -12.72
N MET A 134 -15.53 1.01 -11.76
CA MET A 134 -15.34 0.53 -10.40
C MET A 134 -16.66 0.48 -9.62
N GLN A 135 -16.68 -0.34 -8.57
CA GLN A 135 -17.79 -0.44 -7.64
C GLN A 135 -18.18 0.90 -7.00
N ILE A 136 -19.36 0.95 -6.38
CA ILE A 136 -19.71 2.06 -5.48
C ILE A 136 -18.67 2.20 -4.37
N LYS A 137 -18.38 3.44 -3.95
CA LYS A 137 -17.40 3.76 -2.92
C LYS A 137 -16.01 3.13 -3.17
N PRO A 138 -15.36 3.41 -4.31
CA PRO A 138 -14.11 2.77 -4.66
C PRO A 138 -12.96 3.39 -3.86
N ILE A 139 -11.86 2.65 -3.78
CA ILE A 139 -10.61 3.10 -3.18
C ILE A 139 -9.55 3.14 -4.28
N ILE A 140 -8.91 4.30 -4.46
CA ILE A 140 -7.92 4.51 -5.53
C ILE A 140 -6.61 4.98 -4.92
N PHE A 141 -5.58 4.15 -4.97
CA PHE A 141 -4.22 4.53 -4.59
C PHE A 141 -3.40 4.69 -5.87
N ALA A 142 -3.12 5.93 -6.26
CA ALA A 142 -2.36 6.27 -7.46
C ALA A 142 -0.96 6.78 -7.05
N LEU A 143 -0.01 5.85 -6.89
CA LEU A 143 1.22 6.03 -6.13
C LEU A 143 2.46 6.26 -7.00
N ALA A 144 2.32 6.28 -8.34
CA ALA A 144 3.42 6.71 -9.20
C ALA A 144 3.87 8.14 -8.86
N ASN A 145 5.18 8.37 -8.95
CA ASN A 145 5.81 9.66 -8.71
C ASN A 145 6.68 10.06 -9.92
N PRO A 146 6.82 11.36 -10.24
CA PRO A 146 6.12 12.49 -9.61
C PRO A 146 4.66 12.62 -10.06
N ASP A 147 4.30 12.05 -11.22
CA ASP A 147 2.95 12.09 -11.75
C ASP A 147 2.23 10.75 -11.47
N PRO A 148 1.05 10.79 -10.82
CA PRO A 148 0.31 9.58 -10.46
C PRO A 148 -0.34 8.91 -11.67
N GLU A 149 -0.84 7.69 -11.48
CA GLU A 149 -1.63 6.97 -12.48
C GLU A 149 -2.87 7.75 -12.92
N ILE A 150 -3.46 8.54 -12.01
CA ILE A 150 -4.51 9.52 -12.29
C ILE A 150 -4.39 10.67 -11.29
N LEU A 151 -4.60 11.91 -11.74
CA LEU A 151 -4.64 13.07 -10.85
C LEU A 151 -5.95 13.09 -10.05
N PRO A 152 -5.94 13.51 -8.76
CA PRO A 152 -7.14 13.52 -7.93
C PRO A 152 -8.33 14.27 -8.52
N HIS A 153 -8.10 15.43 -9.15
CA HIS A 153 -9.20 16.20 -9.75
C HIS A 153 -9.88 15.46 -10.90
N LEU A 154 -9.16 14.62 -11.66
CA LEU A 154 -9.73 13.80 -12.73
C LEU A 154 -10.51 12.62 -12.17
N ALA A 155 -10.01 11.98 -11.11
CA ALA A 155 -10.74 10.90 -10.44
C ALA A 155 -12.04 11.43 -9.80
N HIS A 156 -11.97 12.57 -9.11
CA HIS A 156 -13.12 13.20 -8.47
C HIS A 156 -14.13 13.80 -9.45
N ALA A 157 -13.72 14.15 -10.67
CA ALA A 157 -14.65 14.54 -11.73
C ALA A 157 -15.59 13.39 -12.14
N GLU A 158 -15.15 12.14 -11.96
CA GLU A 158 -15.96 10.96 -12.30
C GLU A 158 -16.70 10.36 -11.12
N ARG A 159 -16.16 10.51 -9.89
CA ARG A 159 -16.68 9.89 -8.67
C ARG A 159 -16.43 10.78 -7.44
N ASP A 160 -17.50 11.19 -6.78
CA ASP A 160 -17.47 11.94 -5.52
C ASP A 160 -17.43 11.02 -4.28
N ASP A 161 -17.75 9.74 -4.46
CA ASP A 161 -17.87 8.74 -3.40
C ASP A 161 -16.55 8.00 -3.10
N LEU A 162 -15.48 8.27 -3.83
CA LEU A 162 -14.19 7.58 -3.69
C LEU A 162 -13.38 8.02 -2.46
N VAL A 163 -12.42 7.19 -2.06
CA VAL A 163 -11.31 7.53 -1.16
C VAL A 163 -10.03 7.38 -1.96
N MET A 164 -9.17 8.40 -1.94
CA MET A 164 -7.95 8.42 -2.76
C MET A 164 -6.69 8.65 -1.94
N ALA A 165 -5.60 8.01 -2.34
CA ALA A 165 -4.24 8.30 -1.87
C ALA A 165 -3.26 8.42 -3.04
N THR A 166 -2.18 9.17 -2.83
CA THR A 166 -1.12 9.36 -3.83
C THR A 166 0.27 9.29 -3.19
N GLY A 167 1.34 9.27 -3.99
CA GLY A 167 2.72 9.42 -3.49
C GLY A 167 3.12 10.86 -3.15
N ARG A 168 2.30 11.85 -3.50
CA ARG A 168 2.65 13.28 -3.43
C ARG A 168 2.21 13.95 -2.13
N SER A 169 3.02 14.89 -1.66
CA SER A 169 2.80 15.61 -0.40
C SER A 169 1.78 16.73 -0.49
N ASP A 170 1.51 17.25 -1.69
CA ASP A 170 0.51 18.30 -1.91
C ASP A 170 -0.93 17.77 -1.95
N PHE A 171 -1.12 16.44 -1.91
CA PHE A 171 -2.44 15.81 -1.83
C PHE A 171 -2.74 15.27 -0.42
N PRO A 172 -4.03 15.13 -0.04
CA PRO A 172 -4.41 14.90 1.37
C PRO A 172 -3.81 13.64 1.99
N ASN A 173 -3.92 12.51 1.27
CA ASN A 173 -3.48 11.19 1.71
C ASN A 173 -2.20 10.79 0.98
N GLN A 174 -1.05 11.12 1.58
CA GLN A 174 0.25 10.75 1.04
C GLN A 174 0.67 9.37 1.55
N VAL A 175 0.93 8.43 0.63
CA VAL A 175 1.70 7.22 0.89
C VAL A 175 3.17 7.60 0.81
N ASN A 176 3.85 7.61 1.96
CA ASN A 176 5.26 7.98 2.07
C ASN A 176 6.03 6.98 2.94
N ASN A 177 7.09 6.38 2.41
CA ASN A 177 7.87 5.36 3.11
C ASN A 177 8.54 5.86 4.39
N ALA A 178 8.72 7.18 4.55
CA ALA A 178 9.16 7.80 5.81
C ALA A 178 8.24 7.47 7.00
N LEU A 179 6.98 7.10 6.75
CA LEU A 179 6.05 6.62 7.77
C LEU A 179 6.37 5.20 8.27
N CYS A 180 7.17 4.44 7.55
CA CYS A 180 7.49 3.06 7.86
C CYS A 180 8.93 2.87 8.32
N PHE A 181 9.91 3.10 7.44
CA PHE A 181 11.27 2.59 7.68
C PHE A 181 11.93 3.04 8.99
N PRO A 182 11.82 4.31 9.45
CA PRO A 182 12.53 4.73 10.65
C PRO A 182 12.02 3.97 11.88
N TYR A 183 10.71 3.76 11.93
CA TYR A 183 10.02 3.24 13.11
C TYR A 183 9.94 1.72 13.12
N LEU A 184 9.83 1.11 11.93
CA LEU A 184 9.97 -0.33 11.76
C LEU A 184 11.38 -0.78 12.18
N PHE A 185 12.43 -0.08 11.73
CA PHE A 185 13.79 -0.38 12.17
C PHE A 185 14.00 -0.09 13.65
N ARG A 186 13.48 1.01 14.18
CA ARG A 186 13.56 1.31 15.62
C ARG A 186 13.01 0.15 16.44
N GLY A 187 11.80 -0.33 16.12
CA GLY A 187 11.19 -1.46 16.83
C GLY A 187 11.96 -2.77 16.67
N ALA A 188 12.48 -3.05 15.47
CA ALA A 188 13.33 -4.22 15.23
C ALA A 188 14.62 -4.19 16.07
N LEU A 189 15.27 -3.04 16.13
CA LEU A 189 16.50 -2.84 16.90
C LEU A 189 16.24 -2.91 18.41
N ASP A 190 15.14 -2.33 18.90
CA ASP A 190 14.70 -2.42 20.29
C ASP A 190 14.49 -3.88 20.73
N ALA A 191 13.89 -4.69 19.86
CA ALA A 191 13.67 -6.10 20.10
C ALA A 191 14.92 -6.97 19.86
N LYS A 192 16.03 -6.39 19.38
CA LYS A 192 17.22 -7.13 18.91
C LYS A 192 16.85 -8.22 17.90
N ALA A 193 15.88 -7.93 17.03
CA ALA A 193 15.39 -8.87 16.03
C ALA A 193 16.53 -9.25 15.07
N LYS A 194 16.57 -10.52 14.67
CA LYS A 194 17.52 -11.00 13.66
C LYS A 194 17.03 -10.79 12.23
N GLU A 195 15.73 -10.61 12.06
CA GLU A 195 15.08 -10.39 10.76
C GLU A 195 13.89 -9.45 10.88
N ILE A 196 13.45 -8.88 9.75
CA ILE A 196 12.16 -8.21 9.64
C ILE A 196 11.13 -9.23 9.14
N THR A 197 10.24 -9.65 10.03
CA THR A 197 9.20 -10.65 9.74
C THR A 197 7.95 -10.02 9.09
N GLU A 198 7.08 -10.87 8.54
CA GLU A 198 5.75 -10.43 8.10
C GLU A 198 4.89 -9.92 9.26
N SER A 199 4.99 -10.54 10.46
CA SER A 199 4.24 -10.09 11.64
C SER A 199 4.60 -8.67 12.05
N MET A 200 5.88 -8.30 11.97
CA MET A 200 6.36 -6.94 12.22
C MET A 200 5.81 -5.93 11.21
N LYS A 201 5.78 -6.27 9.91
CA LYS A 201 5.19 -5.41 8.87
C LYS A 201 3.70 -5.19 9.08
N ILE A 202 2.96 -6.26 9.40
CA ILE A 202 1.52 -6.17 9.70
C ILE A 202 1.28 -5.32 10.95
N ALA A 203 2.11 -5.47 11.99
CA ALA A 203 2.02 -4.66 13.20
C ALA A 203 2.28 -3.17 12.92
N ALA A 204 3.28 -2.86 12.10
CA ALA A 204 3.56 -1.49 11.66
C ALA A 204 2.37 -0.88 10.89
N ALA A 205 1.79 -1.63 9.93
CA ALA A 205 0.65 -1.18 9.15
C ALA A 205 -0.57 -0.88 10.03
N LYS A 206 -0.87 -1.78 10.99
CA LYS A 206 -1.97 -1.59 11.96
C LYS A 206 -1.72 -0.41 12.90
N ALA A 207 -0.49 -0.21 13.34
CA ALA A 207 -0.12 0.91 14.21
C ALA A 207 -0.30 2.26 13.50
N LEU A 208 0.12 2.36 12.23
CA LEU A 208 -0.10 3.55 11.40
C LEU A 208 -1.59 3.81 11.17
N ALA A 209 -2.35 2.77 10.82
CA ALA A 209 -3.80 2.88 10.62
C ALA A 209 -4.50 3.39 11.88
N LYS A 210 -4.11 2.86 13.06
CA LYS A 210 -4.63 3.31 14.35
C LYS A 210 -4.26 4.77 14.65
N LEU A 211 -3.01 5.17 14.42
CA LEU A 211 -2.54 6.53 14.72
C LEU A 211 -3.31 7.62 13.96
N ALA A 212 -3.72 7.36 12.70
CA ALA A 212 -4.53 8.30 11.92
C ALA A 212 -5.89 8.63 12.58
N LYS A 213 -6.38 7.77 13.47
CA LYS A 213 -7.66 7.90 14.17
C LYS A 213 -7.54 8.64 15.51
N GLU A 214 -6.32 8.80 16.00
CA GLU A 214 -6.07 9.54 17.23
C GLU A 214 -6.14 11.06 16.97
N PRO A 215 -6.57 11.87 17.95
CA PRO A 215 -6.57 13.34 17.82
C PRO A 215 -5.21 13.86 17.35
N VAL A 216 -5.19 14.71 16.32
CA VAL A 216 -3.94 15.23 15.75
C VAL A 216 -3.37 16.35 16.63
N PRO A 217 -2.12 16.25 17.10
CA PRO A 217 -1.49 17.27 17.93
C PRO A 217 -1.32 18.60 17.19
N GLN A 218 -1.38 19.71 17.92
CA GLN A 218 -1.18 21.05 17.36
C GLN A 218 0.16 21.18 16.62
N GLU A 219 1.23 20.57 17.13
CA GLU A 219 2.55 20.61 16.47
C GLU A 219 2.54 20.00 15.05
N VAL A 220 1.67 19.02 14.80
CA VAL A 220 1.51 18.41 13.47
C VAL A 220 0.69 19.34 12.58
N LEU A 221 -0.36 19.96 13.12
CA LEU A 221 -1.16 20.94 12.39
C LEU A 221 -0.32 22.14 11.95
N ASP A 222 0.48 22.69 12.87
CA ASP A 222 1.37 23.83 12.62
C ASP A 222 2.42 23.49 11.54
N ALA A 223 3.01 22.30 11.59
CA ALA A 223 4.02 21.86 10.62
C ALA A 223 3.49 21.75 9.18
N TYR A 224 2.18 21.61 9.00
CA TYR A 224 1.53 21.52 7.69
C TYR A 224 0.66 22.76 7.37
N GLY A 225 0.67 23.79 8.22
CA GLY A 225 -0.15 24.99 8.04
C GLY A 225 -1.65 24.70 8.05
N LEU A 226 -2.09 23.71 8.83
CA LEU A 226 -3.48 23.27 8.93
C LEU A 226 -4.09 23.76 10.23
N ASN A 227 -5.40 24.02 10.24
CA ASN A 227 -6.14 24.36 11.47
C ASN A 227 -6.78 23.14 12.12
N HIS A 228 -7.02 22.09 11.35
CA HIS A 228 -7.74 20.90 11.79
C HIS A 228 -7.45 19.73 10.86
N LEU A 229 -7.36 18.53 11.43
CA LEU A 229 -7.18 17.28 10.70
C LEU A 229 -7.81 16.14 11.50
N VAL A 230 -8.79 15.46 10.91
CA VAL A 230 -9.55 14.38 11.56
C VAL A 230 -9.71 13.24 10.59
N PHE A 231 -9.71 12.02 11.14
CA PHE A 231 -9.91 10.80 10.40
C PHE A 231 -11.13 10.86 9.46
N GLY A 232 -10.90 10.60 8.18
CA GLY A 232 -11.92 10.71 7.15
C GLY A 232 -11.35 10.50 5.76
N LYS A 233 -12.16 10.76 4.72
CA LYS A 233 -11.78 10.53 3.31
C LYS A 233 -10.47 11.21 2.92
N ASP A 234 -10.20 12.38 3.50
CA ASP A 234 -9.01 13.21 3.23
C ASP A 234 -7.87 13.01 4.25
N TYR A 235 -8.04 12.10 5.22
CA TYR A 235 -7.03 11.77 6.22
C TYR A 235 -7.14 10.33 6.69
N ILE A 236 -6.57 9.42 5.90
CA ILE A 236 -6.50 7.97 6.18
C ILE A 236 -5.12 7.49 6.64
N ILE A 237 -4.09 8.35 6.52
CA ILE A 237 -2.69 8.04 6.82
C ILE A 237 -2.13 9.20 7.65
N PRO A 238 -1.41 8.95 8.78
CA PRO A 238 -0.83 10.03 9.58
C PRO A 238 0.25 10.80 8.81
N LYS A 239 0.55 12.03 9.23
CA LYS A 239 1.56 12.86 8.56
C LYS A 239 2.99 12.45 8.96
N PRO A 240 3.98 12.46 8.03
CA PRO A 240 5.37 12.06 8.31
C PRO A 240 6.09 12.79 9.45
N LEU A 241 5.66 14.01 9.82
CA LEU A 241 6.27 14.77 10.92
C LEU A 241 5.58 14.54 12.27
N ASP A 242 4.62 13.61 12.34
CA ASP A 242 3.96 13.23 13.58
C ASP A 242 4.94 12.47 14.49
N LYS A 243 5.44 13.14 15.54
CA LYS A 243 6.42 12.56 16.47
C LYS A 243 5.91 11.30 17.18
N ARG A 244 4.58 11.12 17.28
CA ARG A 244 3.98 9.93 17.90
C ARG A 244 4.28 8.67 17.11
N LEU A 245 4.61 8.76 15.83
CA LEU A 245 5.05 7.62 14.99
C LEU A 245 6.19 6.85 15.66
N MET A 246 7.13 7.57 16.29
CA MET A 246 8.28 6.97 16.95
C MET A 246 7.84 5.98 18.02
N THR A 247 6.85 6.32 18.85
CA THR A 247 6.38 5.43 19.92
C THR A 247 5.29 4.48 19.45
N PHE A 248 4.35 4.91 18.62
CA PHE A 248 3.22 4.07 18.20
C PHE A 248 3.67 2.90 17.33
N VAL A 249 4.51 3.16 16.32
CA VAL A 249 4.89 2.14 15.35
C VAL A 249 5.98 1.23 15.91
N SER A 250 7.04 1.80 16.49
CA SER A 250 8.17 1.00 16.99
C SER A 250 7.78 0.04 18.12
N ASN A 251 6.91 0.46 19.05
CA ASN A 251 6.46 -0.39 20.14
C ASN A 251 5.69 -1.61 19.63
N GLU A 252 4.78 -1.43 18.67
CA GLU A 252 4.01 -2.54 18.11
C GLU A 252 4.89 -3.48 17.28
N VAL A 253 5.87 -2.92 16.56
CA VAL A 253 6.88 -3.72 15.84
C VAL A 253 7.73 -4.55 16.80
N ALA A 254 8.22 -3.95 17.88
CA ALA A 254 9.04 -4.64 18.88
C ALA A 254 8.27 -5.79 19.56
N LYS A 255 7.00 -5.57 19.90
CA LYS A 255 6.11 -6.62 20.43
C LYS A 255 5.91 -7.76 19.44
N ALA A 256 5.81 -7.46 18.15
CA ALA A 256 5.62 -8.45 17.09
C ALA A 256 6.89 -9.25 16.78
N ALA A 257 8.08 -8.75 17.11
CA ALA A 257 9.35 -9.42 16.90
C ALA A 257 9.62 -10.58 17.89
N SER A 258 8.88 -10.64 19.01
CA SER A 258 9.01 -11.69 20.03
C SER A 258 8.12 -12.92 19.78
N LYS A 259 7.43 -12.95 18.65
CA LYS A 259 6.54 -14.04 18.21
C LYS A 259 7.07 -14.62 16.90
#